data_AF-A0A7J8RK09-F1
#
_entry.id   AF-A0A7J8RK09-F1
#
_cell.length_a   1.000
_cell.length_b   1.000
_cell.length_c   1.000
_cell.angle_alpha   90.00
_cell.angle_beta   90.00
_cell.angle_gamma   90.00
#
_symmetry.space_group_name_H-M   'P 1'
#
loop_
_entity.id
_entity.type
_entity.pdbx_description
1 polymer ?
#
loop_
_entity_poly.entity_id
_entity_poly.type
_entity_poly.pdbx_seq_one_letter_code
_entity_poly.pdbx_strand_id
1 'polypeptide(L)' 'MANIGIDEILKELSNDGRIAKTKVVCTLGLTSRLVPMNEKLLRACMNVACFNFSHGSHEYHQETLNNLEK' A
#
# COMPACT_ATOMS: atom_id res chain seq x y z
N MET A 1 -2.34 -17.84 22.51
CA MET A 1 -3.80 -17.69 22.41
C MET A 1 -4.11 -16.21 22.28
N ALA A 2 -4.89 -15.79 21.28
CA ALA A 2 -5.36 -14.41 21.21
C ALA A 2 -6.38 -14.22 22.33
N ASN A 3 -6.15 -13.26 23.22
CA ASN A 3 -7.11 -12.92 24.27
C ASN A 3 -8.01 -11.81 23.69
N ILE A 4 -9.29 -12.12 23.47
CA ILE A 4 -10.24 -11.20 22.83
C ILE A 4 -11.22 -10.74 23.92
N GLY A 5 -11.03 -9.52 24.43
CA GLY A 5 -11.96 -8.89 25.38
C GLY A 5 -13.05 -8.09 24.67
N ILE A 6 -14.28 -8.07 25.22
CA ILE A 6 -15.40 -7.27 24.69
C ILE A 6 -15.05 -5.77 24.68
N ASP A 7 -14.38 -5.29 25.73
CA ASP A 7 -13.96 -3.89 25.84
C ASP A 7 -12.97 -3.47 24.74
N GLU A 8 -12.15 -4.41 24.25
CA GLU A 8 -11.17 -4.14 23.20
C GLU A 8 -11.81 -4.13 21.80
N ILE A 9 -12.87 -4.93 21.59
CA ILE A 9 -13.68 -4.89 20.36
C ILE A 9 -14.47 -3.59 20.26
N LEU A 10 -15.06 -3.14 21.39
CA LEU A 10 -15.87 -1.92 21.44
C LEU A 10 -15.03 -0.64 21.52
N LYS A 11 -13.69 -0.76 21.62
CA LYS A 11 -12.80 0.38 21.67
C LYS A 11 -12.78 1.08 20.31
N GLU A 12 -13.26 2.31 20.27
CA GLU A 12 -13.06 3.23 19.16
C GLU A 12 -11.57 3.30 18.79
N LEU A 13 -11.25 2.99 17.53
CA LEU A 13 -9.88 3.06 17.03
C LEU A 13 -9.46 4.53 16.95
N SER A 14 -8.71 5.00 17.92
CA SER A 14 -8.08 6.33 17.87
C SER A 14 -7.06 6.36 16.72
N ASN A 15 -7.09 7.42 15.89
CA ASN A 15 -6.02 7.78 14.95
C ASN A 15 -4.77 8.26 15.72
N ASP A 16 -4.25 7.44 16.63
CA ASP A 16 -3.21 7.80 17.59
C ASP A 16 -1.79 7.65 17.02
N GLY A 17 -1.66 7.57 15.69
CA GLY A 17 -0.36 7.45 15.01
C GLY A 17 0.34 6.11 15.25
N ARG A 18 -0.35 5.10 15.79
CA ARG A 18 0.19 3.74 15.86
C ARG A 18 0.43 3.21 14.46
N ILE A 19 1.70 3.05 14.11
CA ILE A 19 2.12 2.42 12.86
C ILE A 19 1.64 0.96 12.90
N ALA A 20 0.76 0.60 11.95
CA ALA A 20 0.37 -0.79 11.78
C ALA A 20 1.61 -1.68 11.66
N LYS A 21 1.68 -2.73 12.47
CA LYS A 21 2.82 -3.67 12.45
C LYS A 21 2.85 -4.44 11.13
N THR A 22 1.67 -4.76 10.61
CA THR A 22 1.49 -5.42 9.31
C THR A 22 1.83 -4.46 8.18
N LYS A 23 2.63 -4.92 7.22
CA LYS A 23 2.98 -4.16 6.01
C LYS A 23 2.00 -4.45 4.88
N VAL A 24 1.68 -3.43 4.09
CA VAL A 24 0.80 -3.54 2.92
C VAL A 24 1.64 -3.55 1.65
N VAL A 25 1.43 -4.59 0.83
CA VAL A 25 2.04 -4.74 -0.49
C VAL A 25 0.98 -4.44 -1.54
N CYS A 26 1.27 -3.56 -2.50
CA CYS A 26 0.37 -3.25 -3.60
C CYS A 26 1.03 -3.57 -4.94
N THR A 27 0.36 -4.38 -5.77
CA THR A 27 0.79 -4.65 -7.14
C THR A 27 0.47 -3.45 -8.03
N LEU A 28 1.48 -2.92 -8.72
CA LEU A 28 1.32 -1.78 -9.61
C LEU A 28 0.93 -2.23 -11.03
N GLY A 29 -0.08 -1.59 -11.58
CA GLY A 29 -0.64 -1.84 -12.90
C GLY A 29 -1.06 -0.54 -13.62
N LEU A 30 -1.83 -0.69 -14.70
CA LEU A 30 -2.16 0.42 -15.61
C LEU A 30 -2.79 1.64 -14.90
N THR A 31 -3.66 1.40 -13.94
CA THR A 31 -4.36 2.47 -13.19
C THR A 31 -3.53 3.02 -12.04
N SER A 32 -2.74 2.15 -11.38
CA SER A 32 -1.99 2.54 -10.19
C SER A 32 -0.62 3.15 -10.48
N ARG A 33 -0.09 3.03 -11.71
CA ARG A 33 1.15 3.69 -12.14
C ARG A 33 1.07 5.21 -12.31
N LEU A 34 -0.13 5.79 -12.19
CA LEU A 34 -0.33 7.24 -12.25
C LEU A 34 0.12 7.86 -10.91
N VAL A 35 0.94 8.91 -10.97
CA VAL A 35 1.40 9.69 -9.80
C VAL A 35 0.26 10.02 -8.80
N PRO A 36 -0.90 10.57 -9.22
CA PRO A 36 -1.98 10.88 -8.26
C PRO A 36 -2.59 9.62 -7.61
N MET A 37 -2.49 8.46 -8.24
CA MET A 37 -2.93 7.20 -7.63
C MET A 37 -1.88 6.66 -6.67
N ASN A 38 -0.59 6.72 -7.02
CA ASN A 38 0.51 6.39 -6.11
C ASN A 38 0.43 7.20 -4.82
N GLU A 39 0.18 8.52 -4.91
CA GLU A 39 0.02 9.37 -3.72
C GLU A 39 -1.12 8.88 -2.82
N LYS A 40 -2.27 8.53 -3.41
CA LYS A 40 -3.40 7.96 -2.66
C LYS A 40 -3.04 6.65 -1.98
N LEU A 41 -2.32 5.76 -2.67
CA LEU A 41 -1.87 4.48 -2.13
C LEU A 41 -0.87 4.66 -0.98
N LEU A 42 0.08 5.59 -1.11
CA LEU A 42 1.03 5.93 -0.05
C LEU A 42 0.31 6.49 1.19
N ARG A 43 -0.66 7.39 1.00
CA ARG A 43 -1.51 7.90 2.09
C ARG A 43 -2.39 6.81 2.71
N ALA A 44 -2.76 5.79 1.94
CA ALA A 44 -3.49 4.62 2.39
C ALA A 44 -2.56 3.50 2.96
N CYS A 45 -1.34 3.84 3.36
CA CYS A 45 -0.36 2.96 4.00
C CYS A 45 0.28 1.88 3.11
N MET A 46 0.36 2.07 1.79
CA MET A 46 1.21 1.21 0.95
C MET A 46 2.67 1.28 1.42
N ASN A 47 3.27 0.13 1.73
CA ASN A 47 4.66 0.03 2.17
C ASN A 47 5.59 -0.53 1.10
N VAL A 48 5.08 -1.44 0.26
CA VAL A 48 5.87 -2.11 -0.78
C VAL A 48 5.10 -2.05 -2.10
N ALA A 49 5.76 -1.55 -3.13
CA ALA A 49 5.29 -1.64 -4.51
C ALA A 49 5.77 -2.95 -5.14
N CYS A 50 4.84 -3.75 -5.67
CA CYS A 50 5.12 -5.00 -6.36
C CYS A 50 4.94 -4.82 -7.86
N PHE A 51 5.95 -5.20 -8.65
CA PHE A 51 5.90 -5.20 -10.10
C PHE A 51 5.68 -6.63 -10.59
N ASN A 52 4.54 -6.88 -11.21
CA ASN A 52 4.23 -8.20 -11.74
C ASN A 52 4.83 -8.38 -13.15
N PHE A 53 5.98 -9.04 -13.24
CA PHE A 53 6.70 -9.31 -14.49
C PHE A 53 6.08 -10.42 -15.36
N SER A 54 5.02 -11.09 -14.91
CA SER A 54 4.22 -11.96 -15.79
C SER A 54 3.48 -11.16 -16.88
N HIS A 55 3.38 -9.83 -16.71
CA HIS A 55 2.78 -8.91 -17.67
C HIS A 55 3.66 -7.66 -17.86
N GLY A 56 3.45 -6.95 -18.97
CA GLY A 56 4.16 -5.72 -19.30
C GLY A 56 5.55 -5.94 -19.90
N SER A 57 6.17 -4.86 -20.36
CA SER A 57 7.55 -4.83 -20.84
C SER A 57 8.49 -4.19 -19.80
N HIS A 58 9.80 -4.26 -20.04
CA HIS A 58 10.78 -3.61 -19.17
C HIS A 58 10.58 -2.09 -19.13
N GLU A 59 10.28 -1.47 -20.27
CA GLU A 59 10.03 -0.02 -20.41
C GLU A 59 8.79 0.39 -19.61
N TYR A 60 7.74 -0.43 -19.65
CA TYR A 60 6.52 -0.21 -18.88
C TYR A 60 6.79 -0.22 -17.37
N HIS A 61 7.57 -1.18 -16.88
CA HIS A 61 7.95 -1.26 -15.46
C HIS A 61 8.88 -0.11 -15.07
N GLN A 62 9.80 0.29 -15.94
CA GLN A 62 10.67 1.44 -15.73
C GLN A 62 9.88 2.75 -15.62
N GLU A 63 8.90 2.98 -16.49
CA GLU A 63 8.05 4.18 -16.40
C GLU A 63 7.23 4.18 -15.11
N THR A 64 6.73 3.01 -14.70
CA THR A 64 5.97 2.85 -13.44
C THR A 64 6.86 3.17 -12.23
N LEU A 65 8.13 2.72 -12.24
CA LEU A 65 9.12 3.08 -11.21
C LEU A 65 9.40 4.59 -11.21
N ASN A 66 9.66 5.18 -12.38
CA ASN A 66 9.90 6.62 -12.51
C ASN A 66 8.71 7.46 -12.03
N ASN A 67 7.47 6.97 -12.13
CA ASN A 67 6.29 7.64 -11.59
C ASN A 67 6.09 7.44 -10.09
N LEU A 68 6.71 6.42 -9.49
CA LEU A 68 6.69 6.20 -8.05
C LEU A 68 7.73 7.06 -7.33
N GLU A 69 8.82 7.42 -8.00
CA GLU A 69 9.89 8.28 -7.47
C GLU A 69 9.60 9.79 -7.55
N LYS A 70 8.50 10.19 -8.20
CA LYS A 70 8.03 11.58 -8.31
C LYS A 70 7.15 11.96 -7.12
#